data_AF-G3H5W6-F1
#
_entry.id   AF-G3H5W6-F1
#
_cell.length_a   1.000
_cell.length_b   1.000
_cell.length_c   1.000
_cell.angle_alpha   90.00
_cell.angle_beta   90.00
_cell.angle_gamma   90.00
#
_symmetry.space_group_name_H-M   'P 1'
#
loop_
_entity.id
_entity.type
_entity.pdbx_description
1 polymer ?
#
loop_
_entity_poly.entity_id
_entity_poly.type
_entity_poly.pdbx_seq_one_letter_code
_entity_poly.pdbx_strand_id
1 'polypeptide(L)'
;MVNQARLLYIIFGPTSPQDGQVIWQEMVEGPTDESSLKGLANAIKLLYDTGTKEWTADDVISLVDELSVVPREWLLENNARLLILSGNNICFTFMASKAGEGGAIELARLIVFLALVCEKELYCMDWTVRMMQKVCKVFSAAAERKSFLQSVANAFACVTMEMLQPIMSGERDDDDRGFLNLFHLLHAQANFHKEVLYLTMNASSS
;
A
#
# COMPACT_ATOMS: atom_id res chain seq x y z
N MET A 1 -2.20 21.51 3.02
CA MET A 1 -2.22 20.04 3.07
C MET A 1 -2.13 19.49 4.48
N VAL A 2 -1.02 19.64 5.23
CA VAL A 2 -0.87 19.16 6.64
C VAL A 2 -2.14 19.25 7.50
N ASN A 3 -2.73 20.45 7.64
CA ASN A 3 -3.90 20.64 8.49
C ASN A 3 -5.17 19.95 7.96
N GLN A 4 -5.33 19.84 6.64
CA GLN A 4 -6.44 19.12 6.01
C GLN A 4 -6.30 17.61 6.21
N ALA A 5 -5.09 17.06 6.07
CA ALA A 5 -4.81 15.66 6.34
C ALA A 5 -5.11 15.31 7.81
N ARG A 6 -4.62 16.12 8.75
CA ARG A 6 -4.92 15.97 10.17
C ARG A 6 -6.42 16.03 10.44
N LEU A 7 -7.11 17.01 9.88
CA LEU A 7 -8.55 17.15 10.09
C LEU A 7 -9.32 15.96 9.52
N LEU A 8 -8.96 15.48 8.32
CA LEU A 8 -9.61 14.32 7.71
C LEU A 8 -9.41 13.08 8.58
N TYR A 9 -8.21 12.85 9.10
CA TYR A 9 -7.95 11.74 9.99
C TYR A 9 -8.67 11.89 11.34
N ILE A 10 -8.74 13.09 11.92
CA ILE A 10 -9.51 13.31 13.17
C ILE A 10 -10.98 12.94 13.00
N ILE A 11 -11.55 13.21 11.82
CA ILE A 11 -12.97 12.99 11.56
C ILE A 11 -13.27 11.55 11.14
N PHE A 12 -12.39 10.93 10.33
CA PHE A 12 -12.68 9.66 9.66
C PHE A 12 -11.65 8.54 9.91
N GLY A 13 -10.57 8.83 10.62
CA GLY A 13 -9.53 7.87 10.94
C GLY A 13 -9.96 6.87 12.03
N PRO A 14 -9.10 5.87 12.31
CA PRO A 14 -9.31 4.89 13.37
C PRO A 14 -9.60 5.53 14.73
N THR A 15 -10.58 4.96 15.44
CA THR A 15 -10.96 5.36 16.79
C THR A 15 -10.99 4.16 17.72
N SER A 16 -10.65 4.40 18.98
CA SER A 16 -10.73 3.40 20.04
C SER A 16 -12.18 2.93 20.22
N PRO A 17 -12.43 1.60 20.14
CA PRO A 17 -13.77 1.07 20.39
C PRO A 17 -14.27 1.32 21.82
N GLN A 18 -13.36 1.62 22.75
CA GLN A 18 -13.66 1.72 24.18
C GLN A 18 -14.14 3.12 24.58
N ASP A 19 -13.53 4.16 24.02
CA ASP A 19 -13.75 5.56 24.42
C ASP A 19 -13.89 6.54 23.24
N GLY A 20 -13.82 6.06 22.01
CA GLY A 20 -14.01 6.86 20.79
C GLY A 20 -12.88 7.84 20.49
N GLN A 21 -11.73 7.74 21.18
CA GLN A 21 -10.59 8.60 20.94
C GLN A 21 -9.88 8.24 19.63
N VAL A 22 -9.34 9.25 18.94
CA VAL A 22 -8.56 9.08 17.70
C VAL A 22 -7.22 8.41 18.01
N ILE A 23 -6.92 7.26 17.38
CA ILE A 23 -5.69 6.47 17.66
C ILE A 23 -4.65 6.63 16.55
N TRP A 24 -3.87 7.70 16.60
CA TRP A 24 -2.78 7.94 15.63
C TRP A 24 -1.68 6.87 15.65
N GLN A 25 -1.39 6.34 16.84
CA GLN A 25 -0.32 5.35 17.02
C GLN A 25 -0.61 4.05 16.27
N GLU A 26 -1.88 3.71 16.06
CA GLU A 26 -2.28 2.51 15.36
C GLU A 26 -1.74 2.49 13.93
N MET A 27 -1.58 3.64 13.29
CA MET A 27 -1.05 3.71 11.93
C MET A 27 0.47 3.48 11.86
N VAL A 28 1.16 3.57 12.99
CA VAL A 28 2.63 3.60 13.09
C VAL A 28 3.18 2.36 13.78
N GLU A 29 2.47 1.83 14.78
CA GLU A 29 2.98 0.77 15.67
C GLU A 29 2.58 -0.63 15.20
N GLY A 30 1.47 -0.79 14.47
CA GLY A 30 1.03 -2.08 13.99
C GLY A 30 0.05 -2.03 12.81
N PRO A 31 -0.26 -3.18 12.20
CA PRO A 31 -1.27 -3.24 11.15
C PRO A 31 -2.66 -2.88 11.68
N THR A 32 -3.32 -1.91 11.03
CA THR A 32 -4.72 -1.52 11.28
C THR A 32 -5.66 -2.41 10.47
N ASP A 33 -6.82 -2.75 11.02
CA ASP A 33 -7.82 -3.56 10.32
C ASP A 33 -8.55 -2.79 9.20
N GLU A 34 -9.18 -3.53 8.28
CA GLU A 34 -9.94 -2.95 7.16
C GLU A 34 -11.06 -2.02 7.65
N SER A 35 -11.78 -2.41 8.69
CA SER A 35 -12.98 -1.71 9.13
C SER A 35 -12.66 -0.33 9.69
N SER A 36 -11.54 -0.20 10.41
CA SER A 36 -11.04 1.07 10.95
C SER A 36 -10.63 2.08 9.88
N LEU A 37 -10.15 1.64 8.71
CA LEU A 37 -9.76 2.53 7.60
C LEU A 37 -10.89 2.82 6.61
N LYS A 38 -12.01 2.10 6.70
CA LYS A 38 -13.11 2.21 5.74
C LYS A 38 -13.75 3.59 5.70
N GLY A 39 -13.90 4.24 6.86
CA GLY A 39 -14.43 5.61 6.95
C GLY A 39 -13.55 6.60 6.19
N LEU A 40 -12.24 6.59 6.48
CA LEU A 40 -11.25 7.44 5.84
C LEU A 40 -11.17 7.20 4.33
N ALA A 41 -11.12 5.93 3.89
CA ALA A 41 -11.08 5.57 2.48
C ALA A 41 -12.32 6.06 1.72
N ASN A 42 -13.52 5.96 2.33
CA ASN A 42 -14.74 6.46 1.72
C ASN A 42 -14.76 7.99 1.61
N ALA A 43 -14.23 8.70 2.62
CA ALA A 43 -14.10 10.15 2.55
C ALA A 43 -13.16 10.57 1.41
N ILE A 44 -12.02 9.90 1.24
CA ILE A 44 -11.07 10.14 0.14
C ILE A 44 -11.73 9.88 -1.22
N LYS A 45 -12.47 8.77 -1.36
CA LYS A 45 -13.25 8.48 -2.58
C LYS A 45 -14.22 9.58 -2.93
N LEU A 46 -14.99 10.05 -1.95
CA LEU A 46 -15.96 11.13 -2.18
C LEU A 46 -15.24 12.40 -2.65
N LEU A 47 -14.13 12.79 -2.03
CA LEU A 47 -13.35 13.94 -2.47
C LEU A 47 -12.85 13.77 -3.92
N TYR A 48 -12.40 12.57 -4.30
CA TYR A 48 -11.91 12.29 -5.65
C TYR A 48 -13.02 12.24 -6.72
N ASP A 49 -14.18 11.65 -6.38
CA ASP A 49 -15.26 11.36 -7.33
C ASP A 49 -16.22 12.56 -7.55
N THR A 50 -16.23 13.53 -6.65
CA THR A 50 -17.29 14.57 -6.60
C THR A 50 -17.41 15.44 -7.85
N GLY A 51 -16.44 15.48 -8.77
CA GLY A 51 -16.52 16.31 -9.99
C GLY A 51 -16.72 17.81 -9.71
N THR A 52 -16.59 18.21 -8.45
CA THR A 52 -16.66 19.59 -7.99
C THR A 52 -15.34 20.27 -8.37
N LYS A 53 -15.40 21.56 -8.71
CA LYS A 53 -14.19 22.33 -9.06
C LYS A 53 -13.32 22.64 -7.85
N GLU A 54 -13.69 22.19 -6.66
CA GLU A 54 -13.04 22.54 -5.39
C GLU A 54 -11.87 21.63 -5.06
N TRP A 55 -11.92 20.36 -5.50
CA TRP A 55 -10.85 19.38 -5.32
C TRP A 55 -10.45 18.79 -6.65
N THR A 56 -9.17 18.94 -7.00
CA THR A 56 -8.58 18.24 -8.12
C THR A 56 -8.08 16.86 -7.70
N ALA A 57 -7.84 15.97 -8.66
CA ALA A 57 -7.17 14.70 -8.38
C ALA A 57 -5.82 14.91 -7.68
N ASP A 58 -5.05 15.93 -8.10
CA ASP A 58 -3.76 16.27 -7.50
C ASP A 58 -3.89 16.73 -6.05
N ASP A 59 -4.92 17.52 -5.71
CA ASP A 59 -5.20 17.93 -4.33
C ASP A 59 -5.50 16.72 -3.44
N VAL A 60 -6.30 15.77 -3.94
CA VAL A 60 -6.62 14.55 -3.20
C VAL A 60 -5.40 13.64 -3.07
N ILE A 61 -4.58 13.51 -4.11
CA ILE A 61 -3.35 12.72 -4.02
C ILE A 61 -2.36 13.36 -3.05
N SER A 62 -2.21 14.68 -3.05
CA SER A 62 -1.38 15.39 -2.08
C SER A 62 -1.91 15.23 -0.64
N LEU A 63 -3.23 15.14 -0.47
CA LEU A 63 -3.85 14.86 0.83
C LEU A 63 -3.52 13.45 1.33
N VAL A 64 -3.60 12.45 0.45
CA VAL A 64 -3.24 11.06 0.76
C VAL A 64 -1.75 10.92 1.07
N ASP A 65 -0.90 11.63 0.32
CA ASP A 65 0.54 11.67 0.57
C ASP A 65 0.87 12.26 1.93
N GLU A 66 0.24 13.38 2.27
CA GLU A 66 0.40 14.01 3.58
C GLU A 66 -0.10 13.13 4.73
N LEU A 67 -1.21 12.40 4.55
CA LEU A 67 -1.70 11.43 5.54
C LEU A 67 -0.64 10.37 5.85
N SER A 68 0.06 9.87 4.83
CA SER A 68 1.05 8.79 4.99
C SER A 68 2.24 9.14 5.88
N VAL A 69 2.45 10.44 6.18
CA VAL A 69 3.58 10.95 6.97
C VAL A 69 3.16 11.75 8.22
N VAL A 70 1.86 11.96 8.44
CA VAL A 70 1.34 12.79 9.53
C VAL A 70 0.49 11.99 10.52
N PRO A 71 0.71 12.18 11.85
CA PRO A 71 1.74 13.00 12.50
C PRO A 71 3.14 12.38 12.47
N ARG A 72 3.23 11.11 12.09
CA ARG A 72 4.46 10.34 11.90
C ARG A 72 4.27 9.44 10.67
N GLU A 73 5.35 8.94 10.11
CA GLU A 73 5.32 7.98 8.99
C GLU A 73 4.48 6.75 9.35
N TRP A 74 3.48 6.47 8.51
CA TRP A 74 2.63 5.31 8.63
C TRP A 74 3.35 4.06 8.12
N LEU A 75 2.98 2.91 8.68
CA LEU A 75 3.42 1.63 8.14
C LEU A 75 2.97 1.48 6.69
N LEU A 76 3.87 0.98 5.84
CA LEU A 76 3.55 0.72 4.42
C LEU A 76 2.38 -0.24 4.25
N GLU A 77 2.17 -1.17 5.18
CA GLU A 77 0.99 -2.04 5.18
C GLU A 77 -0.31 -1.24 5.33
N ASN A 78 -0.33 -0.24 6.21
CA ASN A 78 -1.50 0.61 6.45
C ASN A 78 -1.75 1.57 5.28
N ASN A 79 -0.67 2.11 4.69
CA ASN A 79 -0.76 2.85 3.43
C ASN A 79 -1.34 1.99 2.30
N ALA A 80 -0.84 0.77 2.13
CA ALA A 80 -1.35 -0.17 1.13
C ALA A 80 -2.83 -0.49 1.33
N ARG A 81 -3.25 -0.76 2.57
CA ARG A 81 -4.65 -1.03 2.93
C ARG A 81 -5.54 0.18 2.62
N LEU A 82 -5.12 1.40 2.98
CA LEU A 82 -5.86 2.61 2.64
C LEU A 82 -6.00 2.80 1.13
N LEU A 83 -4.92 2.58 0.36
CA LEU A 83 -4.95 2.75 -1.10
C LEU A 83 -5.85 1.73 -1.79
N ILE A 84 -5.81 0.46 -1.37
CA ILE A 84 -6.74 -0.58 -1.87
C ILE A 84 -8.18 -0.17 -1.58
N LEU A 85 -8.45 0.22 -0.32
CA LEU A 85 -9.79 0.63 0.09
C LEU A 85 -10.25 1.90 -0.61
N SER A 86 -9.35 2.82 -0.95
CA SER A 86 -9.66 4.06 -1.68
C SER A 86 -9.97 3.82 -3.15
N GLY A 87 -9.59 2.66 -3.70
CA GLY A 87 -10.00 2.20 -5.03
C GLY A 87 -8.98 2.47 -6.13
N ASN A 88 -9.23 1.84 -7.28
CA ASN A 88 -8.24 1.66 -8.35
C ASN A 88 -7.67 2.98 -8.90
N ASN A 89 -8.51 3.98 -9.11
CA ASN A 89 -8.09 5.24 -9.72
C ASN A 89 -7.18 6.02 -8.77
N ILE A 90 -7.60 6.19 -7.51
CA ILE A 90 -6.80 6.86 -6.47
C ILE A 90 -5.48 6.12 -6.25
N CYS A 91 -5.50 4.80 -6.08
CA CYS A 91 -4.28 4.00 -5.91
C CYS A 91 -3.32 4.18 -7.09
N PHE A 92 -3.82 4.10 -8.33
CA PHE A 92 -2.99 4.29 -9.51
C PHE A 92 -2.43 5.72 -9.60
N THR A 93 -3.27 6.76 -9.43
CA THR A 93 -2.84 8.15 -9.53
C THR A 93 -1.80 8.48 -8.45
N PHE A 94 -1.98 7.98 -7.22
CA PHE A 94 -1.00 8.12 -6.14
C PHE A 94 0.35 7.48 -6.50
N MET A 95 0.35 6.23 -6.99
CA MET A 95 1.59 5.57 -7.37
C MET A 95 2.25 6.22 -8.60
N ALA A 96 1.44 6.72 -9.54
CA ALA A 96 1.93 7.40 -10.73
C ALA A 96 2.59 8.74 -10.40
N SER A 97 2.06 9.52 -9.45
CA SER A 97 2.69 10.78 -9.01
C SER A 97 4.07 10.52 -8.41
N LYS A 98 4.21 9.48 -7.57
CA LYS A 98 5.50 9.05 -6.99
C LYS A 98 6.49 8.51 -8.01
N ALA A 99 6.00 7.88 -9.09
CA ALA A 99 6.87 7.41 -10.16
C ALA A 99 7.54 8.57 -10.91
N GLY A 100 6.82 9.69 -11.09
CA GLY A 100 7.35 10.92 -11.71
C GLY A 100 8.45 11.59 -10.88
N GLU A 101 8.45 11.40 -9.56
CA GLU A 101 9.43 11.96 -8.62
C GLU A 101 10.71 11.10 -8.48
N GLY A 102 10.80 9.96 -9.18
CA GLY A 102 11.96 9.05 -9.15
C GLY A 102 11.93 7.97 -8.06
N GLY A 103 10.80 7.80 -7.37
CA GLY A 103 10.64 6.89 -6.22
C GLY A 103 10.47 5.41 -6.57
N ALA A 104 11.33 4.86 -7.42
CA ALA A 104 11.19 3.48 -7.92
C ALA A 104 11.35 2.42 -6.80
N ILE A 105 12.17 2.69 -5.79
CA ILE A 105 12.42 1.76 -4.67
C ILE A 105 11.25 1.81 -3.69
N GLU A 106 10.77 3.00 -3.38
CA GLU A 106 9.63 3.26 -2.50
C GLU A 106 8.36 2.63 -3.09
N LEU A 107 8.13 2.82 -4.39
CA LEU A 107 7.04 2.17 -5.12
C LEU A 107 7.16 0.65 -5.14
N ALA A 108 8.38 0.12 -5.29
CA ALA A 108 8.60 -1.32 -5.26
C ALA A 108 8.24 -1.92 -3.90
N ARG A 109 8.63 -1.26 -2.80
CA ARG A 109 8.20 -1.66 -1.45
C ARG A 109 6.69 -1.57 -1.30
N LEU A 110 6.06 -0.50 -1.77
CA LEU A 110 4.60 -0.36 -1.72
C LEU A 110 3.88 -1.48 -2.49
N ILE A 111 4.37 -1.92 -3.65
CA ILE A 111 3.83 -3.09 -4.37
C ILE A 111 3.88 -4.36 -3.52
N VAL A 112 4.96 -4.60 -2.78
CA VAL A 112 5.08 -5.75 -1.86
C VAL A 112 4.02 -5.68 -0.76
N PHE A 113 3.79 -4.50 -0.17
CA PHE A 113 2.76 -4.34 0.86
C PHE A 113 1.34 -4.41 0.30
N LEU A 114 1.09 -3.96 -0.93
CA LEU A 114 -0.18 -4.21 -1.63
C LEU A 114 -0.41 -5.71 -1.81
N ALA A 115 0.61 -6.48 -2.22
CA ALA A 115 0.51 -7.93 -2.33
C ALA A 115 0.25 -8.60 -0.97
N LEU A 116 0.94 -8.15 0.08
CA LEU A 116 0.75 -8.64 1.45
C LEU A 116 -0.68 -8.42 1.94
N VAL A 117 -1.21 -7.20 1.79
CA VAL A 117 -2.60 -6.90 2.17
C VAL A 117 -3.58 -7.73 1.34
N CYS A 118 -3.34 -7.90 0.04
CA CYS A 118 -4.19 -8.79 -0.77
C CYS A 118 -4.19 -10.23 -0.28
N GLU A 119 -3.05 -10.77 0.15
CA GLU A 119 -2.99 -12.13 0.71
C GLU A 119 -3.72 -12.21 2.07
N LYS A 120 -3.50 -11.24 2.96
CA LYS A 120 -4.12 -11.21 4.30
C LYS A 120 -5.64 -11.07 4.25
N GLU A 121 -6.14 -10.16 3.41
CA GLU A 121 -7.57 -9.82 3.31
C GLU A 121 -8.29 -10.59 2.19
N LEU A 122 -7.62 -11.57 1.56
CA LEU A 122 -8.15 -12.40 0.48
C LEU A 122 -8.62 -11.61 -0.76
N TYR A 123 -7.96 -10.49 -1.07
CA TYR A 123 -8.17 -9.77 -2.31
C TYR A 123 -7.48 -10.44 -3.51
N CYS A 124 -7.89 -10.06 -4.71
CA CYS A 124 -7.38 -10.64 -5.95
C CYS A 124 -5.92 -10.23 -6.22
N MET A 125 -4.98 -11.18 -6.22
CA MET A 125 -3.56 -10.90 -6.51
C MET A 125 -3.30 -10.41 -7.96
N ASP A 126 -4.12 -10.82 -8.93
CA ASP A 126 -4.06 -10.32 -10.32
C ASP A 126 -4.23 -8.78 -10.35
N TRP A 127 -5.02 -8.22 -9.42
CA TRP A 127 -5.15 -6.77 -9.29
C TRP A 127 -3.81 -6.10 -8.98
N THR A 128 -3.05 -6.62 -8.02
CA THR A 128 -1.75 -6.04 -7.62
C THR A 128 -0.73 -6.14 -8.76
N VAL A 129 -0.72 -7.26 -9.49
CA VAL A 129 0.16 -7.41 -10.65
C VAL A 129 -0.23 -6.45 -11.77
N ARG A 130 -1.52 -6.28 -12.06
CA ARG A 130 -2.00 -5.28 -13.03
C ARG A 130 -1.68 -3.85 -12.59
N MET A 131 -1.77 -3.56 -11.29
CA MET A 131 -1.39 -2.26 -10.74
C MET A 131 0.11 -2.00 -10.96
N MET A 132 0.97 -2.97 -10.63
CA MET A 132 2.41 -2.89 -10.92
C MET A 132 2.66 -2.65 -12.42
N GLN A 133 1.98 -3.37 -13.30
CA GLN A 133 2.13 -3.19 -14.75
C GLN A 133 1.72 -1.80 -15.22
N LYS A 134 0.63 -1.23 -14.68
CA LYS A 134 0.21 0.13 -14.98
C LYS A 134 1.24 1.16 -14.52
N VAL A 135 1.73 1.04 -13.29
CA VAL A 135 2.78 1.94 -12.75
C VAL A 135 4.08 1.80 -13.54
N CYS A 136 4.47 0.57 -13.91
CA CYS A 136 5.64 0.32 -14.74
C CYS A 136 5.57 1.06 -16.09
N LYS A 137 4.38 1.21 -16.67
CA LYS A 137 4.19 1.97 -17.93
C LYS A 137 4.34 3.49 -17.78
N VAL A 138 4.32 4.02 -16.55
CA VAL A 138 4.57 5.46 -16.29
C VAL A 138 6.03 5.81 -16.54
N PHE A 139 6.96 4.88 -16.27
CA PHE A 139 8.38 5.09 -16.56
C PHE A 139 8.63 5.11 -18.07
N SER A 140 9.23 6.20 -18.54
CA SER A 140 9.39 6.46 -19.98
C SER A 140 10.50 5.60 -20.59
N ALA A 141 11.62 5.41 -19.88
CA ALA A 141 12.75 4.65 -20.41
C ALA A 141 12.62 3.14 -20.13
N ALA A 142 13.03 2.31 -21.11
CA ALA A 142 13.05 0.86 -20.93
C ALA A 142 13.98 0.42 -19.77
N ALA A 143 15.09 1.16 -19.56
CA ALA A 143 16.01 0.92 -18.46
C ALA A 143 15.34 1.19 -17.09
N GLU A 144 14.56 2.26 -16.96
CA GLU A 144 13.80 2.57 -15.74
C GLU A 144 12.75 1.50 -15.45
N ARG A 145 12.01 1.06 -16.47
CA ARG A 145 11.04 -0.05 -16.35
C ARG A 145 11.70 -1.32 -15.84
N LYS A 146 12.85 -1.70 -16.43
CA LYS A 146 13.62 -2.86 -15.98
C LYS A 146 14.11 -2.69 -14.55
N SER A 147 14.61 -1.51 -14.20
CA SER A 147 15.06 -1.17 -12.85
C SER A 147 13.92 -1.30 -11.83
N PHE A 148 12.74 -0.74 -12.13
CA PHE A 148 11.57 -0.83 -11.26
C PHE A 148 11.14 -2.28 -11.01
N LEU A 149 11.04 -3.11 -12.07
CA LEU A 149 10.69 -4.53 -11.92
C LEU A 149 11.73 -5.30 -11.09
N GLN A 150 13.02 -5.00 -11.27
CA GLN A 150 14.07 -5.58 -10.45
C GLN A 150 13.95 -5.13 -8.99
N SER A 151 13.63 -3.85 -8.74
CA SER A 151 13.38 -3.32 -7.41
C SER A 151 12.21 -4.01 -6.73
N VAL A 152 11.13 -4.36 -7.44
CA VAL A 152 10.00 -5.13 -6.87
C VAL A 152 10.46 -6.51 -6.41
N ALA A 153 11.21 -7.24 -7.24
CA ALA A 153 11.76 -8.55 -6.86
C ALA A 153 12.70 -8.45 -5.65
N ASN A 154 13.57 -7.44 -5.64
CA ASN A 154 14.49 -7.18 -4.51
C ASN A 154 13.73 -6.76 -3.24
N ALA A 155 12.65 -5.99 -3.37
CA ALA A 155 11.84 -5.54 -2.24
C ALA A 155 11.19 -6.72 -1.52
N PHE A 156 10.69 -7.75 -2.23
CA PHE A 156 10.20 -8.97 -1.58
C PHE A 156 11.29 -9.63 -0.72
N ALA A 157 12.51 -9.74 -1.24
CA ALA A 157 13.64 -10.30 -0.49
C ALA A 157 13.98 -9.44 0.75
N CYS A 158 14.05 -8.12 0.60
CA CYS A 158 14.34 -7.21 1.71
C CYS A 158 13.26 -7.29 2.81
N VAL A 159 11.98 -7.18 2.45
CA VAL A 159 10.87 -7.21 3.43
C VAL A 159 10.79 -8.59 4.10
N THR A 160 11.11 -9.67 3.38
CA THR A 160 11.21 -11.02 3.98
C THR A 160 12.28 -11.07 5.06
N MET A 161 13.47 -10.53 4.78
CA MET A 161 14.55 -10.50 5.76
C MET A 161 14.23 -9.59 6.95
N GLU A 162 13.58 -8.45 6.71
CA GLU A 162 13.09 -7.53 7.76
C GLU A 162 12.11 -8.24 8.71
N MET A 163 11.17 -9.04 8.19
CA MET A 163 10.23 -9.81 9.02
C MET A 163 10.85 -11.04 9.68
N LEU A 164 11.88 -11.65 9.05
CA LEU A 164 12.58 -12.81 9.59
C LEU A 164 13.50 -12.45 10.76
N GLN A 165 14.13 -11.27 10.71
CA GLN A 165 15.11 -10.82 11.71
C GLN A 165 14.60 -10.88 13.17
N PRO A 166 13.44 -10.29 13.54
CA PRO A 166 12.94 -10.35 14.92
C PRO A 166 12.56 -11.78 15.36
N ILE A 167 12.12 -12.62 14.42
CA ILE A 167 11.82 -14.04 14.71
C ILE A 167 13.10 -14.79 15.08
N MET A 168 14.19 -14.55 14.34
CA MET A 168 15.48 -15.20 14.58
C MET A 168 16.18 -14.69 15.84
N SER A 169 16.00 -13.42 16.22
CA SER A 169 16.57 -12.85 17.45
C SER A 169 15.87 -13.36 18.72
N GLY A 170 14.73 -14.05 18.59
CA GLY A 170 13.96 -14.56 19.72
C GLY A 170 13.21 -13.46 20.47
N GLU A 171 13.00 -12.30 19.83
CA GLU A 171 12.01 -11.32 20.27
C GLU A 171 10.64 -11.97 20.15
N ARG A 172 10.18 -12.58 21.25
CA ARG A 172 8.85 -13.18 21.29
C ARG A 172 7.83 -12.05 21.26
N ASP A 173 7.10 -11.97 20.17
CA ASP A 173 5.77 -11.37 20.19
C ASP A 173 4.87 -12.37 20.93
N ASP A 174 4.07 -11.90 21.89
CA ASP A 174 3.30 -12.74 22.81
C ASP A 174 2.27 -13.66 22.09
N ASP A 175 2.02 -13.41 20.78
CA ASP A 175 0.95 -13.99 19.98
C ASP A 175 1.39 -14.65 18.65
N ASP A 176 2.67 -15.03 18.46
CA ASP A 176 3.20 -15.62 17.20
C ASP A 176 2.96 -14.78 15.91
N ARG A 177 2.53 -13.51 16.04
CA ARG A 177 2.14 -12.66 14.89
C ARG A 177 3.28 -12.42 13.92
N GLY A 178 4.52 -12.36 14.40
CA GLY A 178 5.71 -12.22 13.56
C GLY A 178 5.83 -13.37 12.55
N PHE A 179 5.68 -14.62 13.00
CA PHE A 179 5.75 -15.79 12.13
C PHE A 179 4.56 -15.84 11.16
N LEU A 180 3.36 -15.52 11.63
CA LEU A 180 2.17 -15.47 10.79
C LEU A 180 2.29 -14.39 9.69
N ASN A 181 2.82 -13.21 10.02
CA ASN A 181 3.09 -12.15 9.05
C ASN A 181 4.11 -12.59 7.99
N LEU A 182 5.20 -13.25 8.40
CA LEU A 182 6.17 -13.82 7.47
C LEU A 182 5.53 -14.89 6.57
N PHE A 183 4.68 -15.76 7.13
CA PHE A 183 3.94 -16.76 6.37
C PHE A 183 3.07 -16.12 5.27
N HIS A 184 2.30 -15.08 5.62
CA HIS A 184 1.50 -14.33 4.65
C HIS A 184 2.36 -13.64 3.60
N LEU A 185 3.53 -13.09 3.96
CA LEU A 185 4.43 -12.47 2.99
C LEU A 185 4.99 -13.49 1.98
N LEU A 186 5.40 -14.67 2.44
CA LEU A 186 5.89 -15.73 1.56
C LEU A 186 4.80 -16.23 0.60
N HIS A 187 3.57 -16.36 1.08
CA HIS A 187 2.41 -16.68 0.26
C HIS A 187 2.10 -15.57 -0.76
N ALA A 188 2.10 -14.30 -0.33
CA ALA A 188 1.93 -13.15 -1.19
C ALA A 188 2.99 -13.13 -2.30
N GLN A 189 4.25 -13.38 -1.97
CA GLN A 189 5.34 -13.48 -2.94
C GLN A 189 5.10 -14.59 -3.96
N ALA A 190 4.74 -15.80 -3.51
CA ALA A 190 4.49 -16.93 -4.40
C ALA A 190 3.30 -16.66 -5.34
N ASN A 191 2.18 -16.15 -4.81
CA ASN A 191 1.00 -15.81 -5.59
C ASN A 191 1.26 -14.66 -6.57
N PHE A 192 1.99 -13.62 -6.15
CA PHE A 192 2.35 -12.51 -7.02
C PHE A 192 3.18 -12.97 -8.23
N HIS A 193 4.23 -13.77 -8.01
CA HIS A 193 5.07 -14.27 -9.09
C HIS A 193 4.35 -15.28 -9.98
N LYS A 194 3.45 -16.10 -9.42
CA LYS A 194 2.56 -16.97 -10.20
C LYS A 194 1.70 -16.17 -11.18
N GLU A 195 1.08 -15.08 -10.75
CA GLU A 195 0.27 -14.22 -11.61
C GLU A 195 1.13 -13.50 -12.68
N VAL A 196 2.35 -13.06 -12.33
CA VAL A 196 3.30 -12.50 -13.31
C VAL A 196 3.65 -13.52 -14.41
N LEU A 197 3.93 -14.78 -14.03
CA LEU A 197 4.22 -15.86 -14.98
C LEU A 197 3.01 -16.14 -15.87
N TYR A 198 1.82 -16.24 -15.29
CA TYR A 198 0.57 -16.48 -16.02
C TYR A 198 0.33 -15.40 -17.09
N LEU A 199 0.45 -14.12 -16.73
CA LEU A 199 0.29 -13.01 -17.68
C LEU A 199 1.36 -13.03 -18.79
N THR A 200 2.60 -13.38 -18.45
CA THR A 200 3.71 -13.43 -19.42
C THR A 200 3.51 -14.57 -20.43
N MET A 201 3.07 -15.74 -19.96
CA MET A 201 2.78 -16.90 -20.82
C MET A 201 1.58 -16.65 -21.74
N ASN A 202 0.55 -15.98 -21.25
CA ASN A 202 -0.64 -15.65 -22.05
C ASN A 202 -0.41 -14.51 -23.04
N ALA A 203 0.44 -13.54 -22.71
CA ALA A 203 0.83 -12.48 -23.66
C ALA A 203 1.65 -13.02 -24.84
N SER A 204 2.30 -14.18 -24.67
CA SER A 204 3.11 -14.83 -25.71
C SER A 204 2.29 -15.72 -26.66
N SER A 205 1.00 -15.92 -26.36
CA SER A 205 0.07 -16.77 -27.12
C SER A 205 -1.00 -15.97 -27.87
N SER A 206 -0.90 -14.63 -27.85
CA SER A 206 -1.71 -13.68 -28.64
C SER A 206 -0.84 -13.00 -29.71
#